data_AF-A0A1N7NWN6-F1
#
_entry.id   AF-A0A1N7NWN6-F1
#
_cell.length_a   1.000
_cell.length_b   1.000
_cell.length_c   1.000
_cell.angle_alpha   90.00
_cell.angle_beta   90.00
_cell.angle_gamma   90.00
#
_symmetry.space_group_name_H-M   'P 1'
#
loop_
_entity.id
_entity.type
_entity.pdbx_description
1 polymer ?
#
loop_
_entity_poly.entity_id
_entity_poly.type
_entity_poly.pdbx_seq_one_letter_code
_entity_poly.pdbx_strand_id
1 'polypeptide(L)'
;MHFRQLRSVVLGAALVALMAVPAAAQDVVGAYVAYIGTDDLFNSRGQRLSAPWQVLRQDRANFHKFGLSQPGDEWDPFFGDVNNRAAMERMVMNGSIEPAAARKIMAGGATVFVRIYGYGSRGDYVRVTVTR
;
A
#
# COMPACT_ATOMS: atom_id res chain seq x y z
N MET A 1 -16.50 -61.15 -45.97
CA MET A 1 -15.48 -61.10 -44.90
C MET A 1 -14.90 -59.70 -44.84
N HIS A 2 -14.84 -59.12 -43.63
CA HIS A 2 -14.29 -57.80 -43.31
C HIS A 2 -12.80 -57.66 -43.67
N PHE A 3 -12.31 -56.43 -43.88
CA PHE A 3 -11.36 -55.75 -42.98
C PHE A 3 -11.16 -54.27 -43.41
N ARG A 4 -11.42 -53.33 -42.49
CA ARG A 4 -10.98 -51.91 -42.51
C ARG A 4 -9.45 -51.84 -42.40
N GLN A 5 -8.82 -50.70 -42.73
CA GLN A 5 -7.85 -49.92 -41.89
C GLN A 5 -7.42 -48.63 -42.64
N LEU A 6 -7.83 -47.43 -42.17
CA LEU A 6 -7.08 -46.42 -41.36
C LEU A 6 -6.10 -45.57 -42.22
N ARG A 7 -6.47 -44.33 -42.60
CA ARG A 7 -6.27 -43.04 -41.89
C ARG A 7 -4.80 -42.75 -41.52
N SER A 8 -4.14 -41.90 -42.30
CA SER A 8 -2.93 -41.18 -41.89
C SER A 8 -3.27 -39.71 -41.67
N VAL A 9 -3.44 -39.34 -40.40
CA VAL A 9 -3.57 -37.94 -39.96
C VAL A 9 -2.16 -37.37 -39.83
N VAL A 10 -1.88 -36.29 -40.54
CA VAL A 10 -0.65 -35.49 -40.36
C VAL A 10 -0.79 -34.71 -39.05
N LEU A 11 0.00 -35.07 -38.03
CA LEU A 11 0.16 -34.25 -36.83
C LEU A 11 1.29 -33.24 -37.05
N GLY A 12 0.93 -31.96 -37.25
CA GLY A 12 1.86 -30.84 -37.10
C GLY A 12 1.88 -30.40 -35.64
N ALA A 13 3.00 -30.60 -34.95
CA ALA A 13 3.20 -30.10 -33.59
C ALA A 13 3.59 -28.62 -33.66
N ALA A 14 2.66 -27.71 -33.30
CA ALA A 14 2.95 -26.30 -33.09
C ALA A 14 3.49 -26.10 -31.67
N LEU A 15 4.77 -25.77 -31.55
CA LEU A 15 5.42 -25.45 -30.28
C LEU A 15 5.11 -23.99 -29.90
N VAL A 16 4.12 -23.77 -29.03
CA VAL A 16 3.86 -22.43 -28.46
C VAL A 16 4.81 -22.23 -27.29
N ALA A 17 5.90 -21.49 -27.52
CA ALA A 17 6.76 -21.01 -26.44
C ALA A 17 6.02 -19.90 -25.68
N LEU A 18 5.48 -20.22 -24.50
CA LEU A 18 5.02 -19.19 -23.56
C LEU A 18 6.22 -18.37 -23.11
N MET A 19 6.34 -17.14 -23.61
CA MET A 19 7.25 -16.14 -23.03
C MET A 19 6.74 -15.82 -21.62
N ALA A 20 7.39 -16.38 -20.60
CA ALA A 20 7.15 -15.99 -19.22
C ALA A 20 7.63 -14.55 -19.05
N VAL A 21 6.70 -13.60 -18.99
CA VAL A 21 7.02 -12.22 -18.63
C VAL A 21 7.47 -12.23 -17.17
N PRO A 22 8.67 -11.74 -16.82
CA PRO A 22 9.09 -11.71 -15.43
C PRO A 22 8.12 -10.82 -14.65
N ALA A 23 7.48 -11.38 -13.63
CA ALA A 23 6.72 -10.58 -12.69
C ALA A 23 7.73 -9.69 -11.94
N ALA A 24 7.58 -8.37 -12.04
CA ALA A 24 8.33 -7.45 -11.20
C ALA A 24 7.92 -7.71 -9.74
N ALA A 25 8.84 -8.25 -8.93
CA ALA A 25 8.62 -8.42 -7.50
C ALA A 25 8.46 -7.03 -6.87
N GLN A 26 7.38 -6.79 -6.13
CA GLN A 26 7.23 -5.53 -5.40
C GLN A 26 8.13 -5.53 -4.18
N ASP A 27 9.02 -4.55 -4.10
CA ASP A 27 9.94 -4.38 -2.99
C ASP A 27 9.32 -3.51 -1.89
N VAL A 28 9.79 -3.71 -0.66
CA VAL A 28 9.55 -2.76 0.43
C VAL A 28 10.40 -1.53 0.12
N VAL A 29 9.76 -0.46 -0.34
CA VAL A 29 10.44 0.82 -0.67
C VAL A 29 10.59 1.73 0.54
N GLY A 30 9.88 1.43 1.63
CA GLY A 30 10.01 2.13 2.89
C GLY A 30 9.09 1.58 3.97
N ALA A 31 9.33 2.00 5.20
CA ALA A 31 8.45 1.76 6.33
C ALA A 31 8.65 2.86 7.38
N TYR A 32 7.65 3.06 8.23
CA TYR A 32 7.75 3.98 9.37
C TYR A 32 6.80 3.59 10.49
N VAL A 33 7.18 3.98 11.71
CA VAL A 33 6.32 4.03 12.89
C VAL A 33 5.76 5.44 13.07
N ALA A 34 4.49 5.55 13.45
CA ALA A 34 3.85 6.81 13.78
C ALA A 34 2.85 6.67 14.93
N TYR A 35 2.84 7.62 15.85
CA TYR A 35 1.80 7.79 16.84
C TYR A 35 0.72 8.74 16.33
N ILE A 36 -0.49 8.21 16.15
CA ILE A 36 -1.65 8.98 15.71
C ILE A 36 -2.16 9.82 16.89
N GLY A 37 -1.80 11.09 16.91
CA GLY A 37 -2.24 12.09 17.88
C GLY A 37 -3.62 12.67 17.54
N THR A 38 -4.10 13.58 18.40
CA THR A 38 -5.38 14.28 18.16
C THR A 38 -5.30 15.18 16.93
N ASP A 39 -4.16 15.82 16.68
CA ASP A 39 -3.96 16.74 15.55
C ASP A 39 -4.06 16.04 14.19
N ASP A 40 -3.84 14.73 14.14
CA ASP A 40 -3.92 13.93 12.90
C ASP A 40 -5.37 13.58 12.52
N LEU A 41 -6.30 13.75 13.46
CA LEU A 41 -7.72 13.44 13.26
C LEU A 41 -8.47 14.55 12.52
N PHE A 42 -7.83 15.68 12.24
CA PHE A 42 -8.45 16.87 11.66
C PHE A 42 -7.67 17.39 10.47
N ASN A 43 -8.37 17.84 9.44
CA ASN A 43 -7.71 18.55 8.35
C ASN A 43 -7.26 19.96 8.78
N SER A 44 -6.53 20.65 7.91
CA SER A 44 -6.06 22.02 8.17
C SER A 44 -7.15 23.09 8.35
N ARG A 45 -8.43 22.73 8.18
CA ARG A 45 -9.60 23.58 8.47
C ARG A 45 -10.28 23.20 9.79
N GLY A 46 -9.69 22.30 10.57
CA GLY A 46 -10.26 21.80 11.83
C GLY A 46 -11.43 20.83 11.65
N GLN A 47 -11.67 20.31 10.44
CA GLN A 47 -12.76 19.35 10.21
C GLN A 47 -12.29 17.93 10.49
N ARG A 48 -13.07 17.18 11.28
CA ARG A 48 -12.79 15.78 11.63
C ARG A 48 -12.75 14.93 10.36
N LEU A 49 -11.68 14.16 10.21
CA LEU A 49 -11.51 13.20 9.13
C LEU A 49 -12.40 11.98 9.35
N SER A 50 -12.87 11.38 8.26
CA SER A 50 -13.87 10.31 8.29
C SER A 50 -13.34 8.95 7.83
N ALA A 51 -12.10 8.89 7.30
CA ALA A 51 -11.49 7.65 6.86
C ALA A 51 -10.03 7.50 7.36
N PRO A 52 -9.58 6.26 7.68
CA PRO A 52 -8.24 6.04 8.22
C PRO A 52 -7.11 6.52 7.30
N TRP A 53 -7.26 6.36 5.97
CA TRP A 53 -6.26 6.83 5.01
C TRP A 53 -6.11 8.36 5.04
N GLN A 54 -7.18 9.10 5.38
CA GLN A 54 -7.12 10.55 5.50
C GLN A 54 -6.27 10.94 6.70
N VAL A 55 -6.45 10.23 7.82
CA VAL A 55 -5.68 10.42 9.06
C VAL A 55 -4.21 10.14 8.81
N LEU A 56 -3.86 9.00 8.20
CA LEU A 56 -2.47 8.68 7.83
C LEU A 56 -1.84 9.74 6.91
N ARG A 57 -2.63 10.26 5.94
CA ARG A 57 -2.17 11.33 5.06
C ARG A 57 -1.96 12.64 5.80
N GLN A 58 -2.86 12.98 6.74
CA GLN A 58 -2.77 14.18 7.55
C GLN A 58 -1.58 14.10 8.50
N ASP A 59 -1.39 12.98 9.16
CA ASP A 59 -0.23 12.64 9.99
C ASP A 59 1.09 12.83 9.22
N ARG A 60 1.23 12.26 8.02
CA ARG A 60 2.44 12.49 7.20
C ARG A 60 2.56 13.94 6.69
N ALA A 61 1.47 14.70 6.59
CA ALA A 61 1.53 16.12 6.30
C ALA A 61 1.97 16.93 7.53
N ASN A 62 1.46 16.60 8.71
CA ASN A 62 1.85 17.16 10.00
C ASN A 62 3.35 16.99 10.21
N PHE A 63 3.85 15.77 10.05
CA PHE A 63 5.26 15.46 10.21
C PHE A 63 6.16 16.17 9.17
N HIS A 64 5.92 15.96 7.88
CA HIS A 64 6.86 16.42 6.82
C HIS A 64 6.66 17.86 6.36
N LYS A 65 5.44 18.39 6.41
CA LYS A 65 5.13 19.74 5.91
C LYS A 65 5.02 20.76 7.03
N PHE A 66 4.43 20.38 8.16
CA PHE A 66 4.12 21.33 9.24
C PHE A 66 5.10 21.24 10.43
N GLY A 67 6.00 20.24 10.44
CA GLY A 67 6.96 20.06 11.54
C GLY A 67 6.29 19.66 12.86
N LEU A 68 5.09 19.10 12.79
CA LEU A 68 4.33 18.60 13.93
C LEU A 68 4.56 17.09 14.04
N SER A 69 5.41 16.68 14.99
CA SER A 69 5.74 15.28 15.26
C SER A 69 5.38 14.90 16.68
N GLN A 70 5.02 13.64 16.88
CA GLN A 70 4.74 13.04 18.19
C GLN A 70 5.95 12.22 18.68
N PRO A 71 6.08 11.99 20.01
CA PRO A 71 7.11 11.11 20.54
C PRO A 71 7.00 9.68 19.95
N GLY A 72 8.08 9.21 19.33
CA GLY A 72 8.15 7.90 18.69
C GLY A 72 7.80 7.89 17.20
N ASP A 73 7.47 9.04 16.61
CA ASP A 73 7.34 9.15 15.15
C ASP A 73 8.69 8.98 14.46
N GLU A 74 8.69 8.16 13.41
CA GLU A 74 9.84 7.96 12.55
C GLU A 74 9.74 8.84 11.30
N TRP A 75 10.91 9.32 10.88
CA TRP A 75 11.07 9.96 9.58
C TRP A 75 11.03 8.92 8.48
N ASP A 76 10.40 9.27 7.35
CA ASP A 76 10.36 8.44 6.15
C ASP A 76 10.62 9.26 4.89
N PRO A 77 11.50 8.84 3.97
CA PRO A 77 11.79 9.60 2.76
C PRO A 77 10.60 9.62 1.79
N PHE A 78 9.78 8.58 1.82
CA PHE A 78 8.76 8.33 0.80
C PHE A 78 7.62 9.35 0.86
N PHE A 79 7.08 9.61 2.04
CA PHE A 79 6.02 10.58 2.28
C PHE A 79 6.54 11.99 2.54
N GLY A 80 7.84 12.24 2.39
CA GLY A 80 8.38 13.59 2.21
C GLY A 80 7.81 14.27 0.94
N ASP A 81 7.53 13.49 -0.11
CA ASP A 81 6.88 13.96 -1.34
C ASP A 81 5.36 14.11 -1.17
N VAL A 82 4.84 15.27 -1.55
CA VAL A 82 3.40 15.58 -1.54
C VAL A 82 2.59 14.68 -2.45
N ASN A 83 3.13 14.23 -3.58
CA ASN A 83 2.46 13.35 -4.53
C ASN A 83 2.26 11.95 -3.93
N ASN A 84 3.24 11.47 -3.18
CA ASN A 84 3.13 10.21 -2.45
C ASN A 84 2.09 10.29 -1.32
N ARG A 85 2.02 11.42 -0.60
CA ARG A 85 0.92 11.69 0.35
C ARG A 85 -0.44 11.73 -0.35
N ALA A 86 -0.54 12.33 -1.53
CA ALA A 86 -1.78 12.37 -2.32
C ALA A 86 -2.23 10.97 -2.78
N ALA A 87 -1.28 10.06 -3.03
CA ALA A 87 -1.55 8.68 -3.42
C ALA A 87 -2.01 7.77 -2.26
N MET A 88 -2.03 8.24 -1.00
CA MET A 88 -2.32 7.42 0.18
C MET A 88 -3.62 6.62 0.08
N GLU A 89 -4.71 7.24 -0.38
CA GLU A 89 -6.00 6.58 -0.55
C GLU A 89 -5.87 5.36 -1.47
N ARG A 90 -5.34 5.55 -2.68
CA ARG A 90 -5.11 4.48 -3.64
C ARG A 90 -4.23 3.38 -3.06
N MET A 91 -3.14 3.73 -2.37
CA MET A 91 -2.23 2.74 -1.78
C MET A 91 -2.88 1.92 -0.68
N VAL A 92 -3.76 2.54 0.13
CA VAL A 92 -4.56 1.82 1.14
C VAL A 92 -5.58 0.91 0.47
N MET A 93 -6.29 1.39 -0.56
CA MET A 93 -7.27 0.59 -1.30
C MET A 93 -6.65 -0.62 -1.99
N ASN A 94 -5.42 -0.49 -2.49
CA ASN A 94 -4.66 -1.58 -3.10
C ASN A 94 -3.98 -2.49 -2.06
N GLY A 95 -3.94 -2.06 -0.80
CA GLY A 95 -3.21 -2.70 0.28
C GLY A 95 -4.14 -3.18 1.38
N SER A 96 -3.75 -2.93 2.62
CA SER A 96 -4.59 -3.26 3.76
C SER A 96 -4.34 -2.39 4.98
N ILE A 97 -5.43 -2.16 5.72
CA ILE A 97 -5.39 -1.69 7.11
C ILE A 97 -6.10 -2.77 7.91
N GLU A 98 -5.45 -3.31 8.93
CA GLU A 98 -6.12 -4.26 9.82
C GLU A 98 -7.39 -3.62 10.43
N PRO A 99 -8.53 -4.32 10.54
CA PRO A 99 -9.76 -3.71 11.06
C PRO A 99 -9.61 -3.10 12.46
N ALA A 100 -8.77 -3.69 13.30
CA ALA A 100 -8.44 -3.14 14.60
C ALA A 100 -7.59 -1.86 14.50
N ALA A 101 -6.64 -1.82 13.55
CA ALA A 101 -5.85 -0.64 13.25
C ALA A 101 -6.73 0.51 12.75
N ALA A 102 -7.65 0.24 11.81
CA ALA A 102 -8.56 1.24 11.28
C ALA A 102 -9.37 1.94 12.40
N ARG A 103 -9.95 1.16 13.32
CA ARG A 103 -10.69 1.73 14.47
C ARG A 103 -9.80 2.56 15.39
N LYS A 104 -8.61 2.06 15.70
CA LYS A 104 -7.65 2.76 16.58
C LYS A 104 -7.13 4.06 15.96
N ILE A 105 -6.82 4.05 14.66
CA ILE A 105 -6.45 5.24 13.90
C ILE A 105 -7.56 6.29 13.98
N MET A 106 -8.82 5.90 13.76
CA MET A 106 -9.95 6.83 13.79
C MET A 106 -10.23 7.38 15.19
N ALA A 107 -9.93 6.61 16.24
CA ALA A 107 -10.05 7.06 17.63
C ALA A 107 -8.91 8.00 18.06
N GLY A 108 -7.72 7.83 17.49
CA GLY A 108 -6.48 8.45 17.97
C GLY A 108 -5.84 7.65 19.10
N GLY A 109 -4.62 8.03 19.48
CA GLY A 109 -3.84 7.39 20.54
C GLY A 109 -3.21 6.05 20.13
N ALA A 110 -3.02 5.82 18.84
CA ALA A 110 -2.58 4.55 18.30
C ALA A 110 -1.19 4.68 17.68
N THR A 111 -0.26 3.80 18.04
CA THR A 111 0.99 3.67 17.30
C THR A 111 0.80 2.67 16.16
N VAL A 112 1.07 3.11 14.93
CA VAL A 112 0.96 2.30 13.73
C VAL A 112 2.33 2.01 13.16
N PHE A 113 2.45 0.85 12.52
CA PHE A 113 3.56 0.53 11.65
C PHE A 113 3.06 0.40 10.22
N VAL A 114 3.62 1.22 9.33
CA VAL A 114 3.24 1.30 7.92
C VAL A 114 4.38 0.76 7.08
N ARG A 115 4.10 -0.26 6.28
CA ARG A 115 5.02 -0.75 5.25
C ARG A 115 4.54 -0.29 3.88
N ILE A 116 5.46 0.20 3.06
CA ILE A 116 5.21 0.77 1.75
C ILE A 116 5.83 -0.14 0.71
N TYR A 117 5.02 -0.60 -0.24
CA TYR A 117 5.45 -1.49 -1.31
C TYR A 117 5.33 -0.80 -2.65
N GLY A 118 6.32 -0.98 -3.51
CA GLY A 118 6.34 -0.36 -4.83
C GLY A 118 7.67 -0.53 -5.53
N TYR A 119 8.02 0.46 -6.35
CA TYR A 119 9.26 0.47 -7.13
C TYR A 119 9.83 1.89 -7.25
N GLY A 120 11.12 2.05 -6.94
CA GLY A 120 11.78 3.36 -6.93
C GLY A 120 11.07 4.33 -5.98
N SER A 121 10.69 5.51 -6.48
CA SER A 121 9.97 6.54 -5.72
C SER A 121 8.44 6.36 -5.73
N ARG A 122 7.91 5.36 -6.43
CA ARG A 122 6.48 5.12 -6.59
C ARG A 122 6.00 4.04 -5.62
N GLY A 123 4.97 4.35 -4.83
CA GLY A 123 4.25 3.38 -4.01
C GLY A 123 3.01 2.84 -4.72
N ASP A 124 2.84 1.52 -4.67
CA ASP A 124 1.70 0.82 -5.26
C ASP A 124 0.65 0.46 -4.22
N TYR A 125 1.07 0.03 -3.02
CA TYR A 125 0.20 -0.25 -1.89
C TYR A 125 0.90 -0.09 -0.54
N VAL A 126 0.11 0.04 0.54
CA VAL A 126 0.61 0.05 1.92
C VAL A 126 -0.04 -1.05 2.75
N ARG A 127 0.68 -1.54 3.76
CA ARG A 127 0.11 -2.39 4.81
C ARG A 127 0.27 -1.71 6.15
N VAL A 128 -0.84 -1.56 6.86
CA VAL A 128 -0.90 -0.84 8.13
C VAL A 128 -1.33 -1.77 9.26
N THR A 129 -0.48 -1.86 10.26
CA THR A 129 -0.70 -2.64 11.49
C THR A 129 -0.57 -1.73 12.71
N VAL A 130 -1.15 -2.08 13.84
CA VAL A 130 -0.89 -1.39 15.12
C VAL A 130 0.26 -2.08 15.84
N THR A 131 1.24 -1.31 16.31
CA THR A 131 2.30 -1.84 17.17
C THR A 131 1.72 -2.09 18.56
N ARG A 132 2.05 -3.24 19.16
CA ARG A 132 1.60 -3.61 20.50
C ARG A 132 2.32 -2.80 21.58
#